data_AF-A0A416DMI8-F1
#
_entry.id   AF-A0A416DMI8-F1
#
_cell.length_a   1.000
_cell.length_b   1.000
_cell.length_c   1.000
_cell.angle_alpha   90.00
_cell.angle_beta   90.00
_cell.angle_gamma   90.00
#
_symmetry.space_group_name_H-M   'P 1'
#
loop_
_entity.id
_entity.type
_entity.pdbx_description
1 polymer ?
#
loop_
_entity_poly.entity_id
_entity_poly.type
_entity_poly.pdbx_seq_one_letter_code
_entity_poly.pdbx_strand_id
1 'polypeptide(L)'
;MYMDKQVKRGYNEYIRLDEGIGKDAMMDVALLVMEDGDTWSCEEPEKEVAALVFDGKCTIKWENESYDVDRPNPFDYNPSCLHVCKGVKFEIIAHGPCNIYIQKTLNEKTFPSKMYKPEDTDTWARGNKGELMGCIKRDVRTCFDLDNAPYSNMVLGEVVNLPGKWSSYPPHHHPQPECYFYRFDKPMGFGAGWGNGEIYETHHNGLAIITDKMHSQVTAPGYSCCYAWGIRHLPGDPWDKTRIDDEEHLWLLEDDANDHIWHCPSGN
;
A
#
# COMPACT_ATOMS: atom_id res chain seq x y z
N MET A 1 12.53 3.64 -6.86
CA MET A 1 12.53 5.12 -7.05
C MET A 1 11.68 5.73 -5.97
N TYR A 2 12.14 6.77 -5.28
CA TYR A 2 11.37 7.44 -4.23
C TYR A 2 11.03 8.88 -4.65
N MET A 3 9.84 9.36 -4.26
CA MET A 3 9.30 10.66 -4.61
C MET A 3 8.65 11.32 -3.40
N ASP A 4 9.18 12.47 -3.01
CA ASP A 4 8.47 13.41 -2.14
C ASP A 4 7.68 14.41 -2.95
N LYS A 5 6.52 14.78 -2.42
CA LYS A 5 5.66 15.79 -3.04
C LYS A 5 5.01 16.65 -1.98
N GLN A 6 5.03 17.97 -2.21
CA GLN A 6 4.12 18.85 -1.50
C GLN A 6 2.70 18.64 -2.04
N VAL A 7 1.87 17.99 -1.23
CA VAL A 7 0.48 17.74 -1.56
C VAL A 7 -0.36 19.00 -1.35
N LYS A 8 -1.36 19.19 -2.21
CA LYS A 8 -2.33 20.28 -2.13
C LYS A 8 -3.75 19.73 -2.23
N ARG A 9 -4.75 20.51 -1.79
CA ARG A 9 -6.17 20.18 -2.05
C ARG A 9 -6.39 19.89 -3.54
N GLY A 10 -7.12 18.83 -3.84
CA GLY A 10 -7.33 18.27 -5.18
C GLY A 10 -6.54 16.98 -5.44
N TYR A 11 -6.47 16.60 -6.71
CA TYR A 11 -5.81 15.39 -7.18
C TYR A 11 -4.30 15.61 -7.35
N ASN A 12 -3.49 14.88 -6.58
CA ASN A 12 -2.03 14.94 -6.61
C ASN A 12 -1.48 13.67 -7.26
N GLU A 13 -1.22 13.74 -8.57
CA GLU A 13 -0.60 12.65 -9.32
C GLU A 13 0.87 12.44 -8.94
N TYR A 14 1.30 11.20 -8.74
CA TYR A 14 2.72 10.87 -8.50
C TYR A 14 3.34 10.17 -9.70
N ILE A 15 2.65 9.18 -10.26
CA ILE A 15 3.07 8.49 -11.47
C ILE A 15 1.88 8.25 -12.40
N ARG A 16 2.17 8.18 -13.69
CA ARG A 16 1.22 7.74 -14.70
C ARG A 16 1.74 6.56 -15.49
N LEU A 17 0.85 5.62 -15.78
CA LEU A 17 1.11 4.43 -16.56
C LEU A 17 1.71 4.74 -17.94
N ASP A 18 1.41 5.90 -18.52
CA ASP A 18 1.88 6.30 -19.85
C ASP A 18 3.16 7.14 -19.83
N GLU A 19 3.78 7.38 -18.66
CA GLU A 19 4.94 8.25 -18.52
C GLU A 19 5.97 7.78 -17.48
N GLY A 20 7.25 8.05 -17.76
CA GLY A 20 8.36 7.83 -16.83
C GLY A 20 8.36 6.43 -16.19
N ILE A 21 8.63 6.39 -14.88
CA ILE A 21 8.64 5.16 -14.08
C ILE A 21 7.26 4.48 -13.98
N GLY A 22 6.18 5.21 -14.26
CA GLY A 22 4.84 4.62 -14.25
C GLY A 22 4.60 3.65 -15.42
N LYS A 23 5.34 3.79 -16.53
CA LYS A 23 5.39 2.76 -17.59
C LYS A 23 5.94 1.44 -17.06
N ASP A 24 7.05 1.51 -16.34
CA ASP A 24 7.71 0.33 -15.78
C ASP A 24 6.87 -0.29 -14.65
N ALA A 25 6.19 0.56 -13.86
CA ALA A 25 5.27 0.12 -12.82
C ALA A 25 3.92 -0.38 -13.37
N MET A 26 3.59 -0.03 -14.62
CA MET A 26 2.33 -0.36 -15.30
C MET A 26 1.08 0.09 -14.51
N MET A 27 1.16 1.23 -13.82
CA MET A 27 0.06 1.78 -13.01
C MET A 27 0.12 3.30 -12.88
N ASP A 28 -1.02 3.93 -12.59
CA ASP A 28 -1.08 5.29 -12.09
C ASP A 28 -1.25 5.28 -10.57
N VAL A 29 -0.63 6.24 -9.89
CA VAL A 29 -0.78 6.44 -8.44
C VAL A 29 -0.95 7.92 -8.14
N ALA A 30 -1.92 8.24 -7.29
CA ALA A 30 -2.19 9.59 -6.84
C ALA A 30 -2.74 9.65 -5.41
N LEU A 31 -2.61 10.82 -4.79
CA LEU A 31 -3.32 11.17 -3.56
C LEU A 31 -4.38 12.24 -3.88
N LEU A 32 -5.64 11.92 -3.62
CA LEU A 32 -6.73 12.88 -3.63
C LEU A 32 -6.90 13.46 -2.22
N VAL A 33 -6.69 14.77 -2.09
CA VAL A 33 -6.86 15.51 -0.84
C VAL A 33 -8.10 16.39 -0.97
N MET A 34 -9.08 16.20 -0.10
CA MET A 34 -10.36 16.89 -0.16
C MET A 34 -10.66 17.61 1.16
N GLU A 35 -11.46 18.66 1.09
CA GLU A 35 -12.03 19.36 2.25
C GLU A 35 -13.56 19.27 2.22
N ASP A 36 -14.22 19.76 3.28
CA ASP A 36 -15.68 19.73 3.41
C ASP A 36 -16.40 20.33 2.18
N GLY A 37 -17.37 19.58 1.66
CA GLY A 37 -18.16 19.95 0.49
C GLY A 37 -17.47 19.70 -0.86
N ASP A 38 -16.19 19.29 -0.89
CA ASP A 38 -15.54 18.90 -2.14
C ASP A 38 -16.23 17.70 -2.76
N THR A 39 -16.31 17.74 -4.09
CA THR A 39 -16.75 16.59 -4.89
C THR A 39 -15.69 16.30 -5.95
N TRP A 40 -15.36 15.03 -6.12
CA TRP A 40 -14.46 14.56 -7.17
C TRP A 40 -15.08 13.36 -7.87
N SER A 41 -15.09 13.38 -9.19
CA SER A 41 -15.58 12.25 -10.01
C SER A 41 -14.46 11.69 -10.87
N CYS A 42 -14.53 10.40 -11.13
CA CYS A 42 -13.61 9.71 -12.01
C CYS A 42 -14.35 8.65 -12.83
N GLU A 43 -13.94 8.56 -14.09
CA GLU A 43 -14.32 7.52 -15.03
C GLU A 43 -13.09 7.25 -15.89
N GLU A 44 -12.60 6.02 -15.89
CA GLU A 44 -11.46 5.61 -16.70
C GLU A 44 -11.92 4.65 -17.79
N PRO A 45 -11.75 4.97 -19.09
CA PRO A 45 -12.32 4.17 -20.17
C PRO A 45 -11.68 2.78 -20.31
N GLU A 46 -10.42 2.64 -19.91
CA GLU A 46 -9.62 1.42 -20.13
C GLU A 46 -8.99 0.86 -18.84
N LYS A 47 -9.04 1.63 -17.75
CA LYS A 47 -8.38 1.28 -16.50
C LYS A 47 -9.40 0.87 -15.45
N GLU A 48 -9.08 -0.16 -14.69
CA GLU A 48 -9.70 -0.32 -13.38
C GLU A 48 -9.14 0.70 -12.39
N VAL A 49 -9.94 1.06 -11.39
CA VAL A 49 -9.60 2.08 -10.39
C VAL A 49 -9.89 1.54 -9.00
N ALA A 50 -8.92 1.70 -8.10
CA ALA A 50 -9.12 1.52 -6.67
C ALA A 50 -8.95 2.86 -5.94
N ALA A 51 -9.88 3.14 -5.03
CA ALA A 51 -9.90 4.33 -4.19
C ALA A 51 -9.95 3.90 -2.71
N LEU A 52 -8.78 3.88 -2.06
CA LEU A 52 -8.61 3.53 -0.64
C LEU A 52 -8.62 4.81 0.20
N VAL A 53 -9.55 4.91 1.14
CA VAL A 53 -9.65 6.07 2.05
C VAL A 53 -8.66 5.87 3.18
N PHE A 54 -7.62 6.70 3.28
CA PHE A 54 -6.67 6.67 4.40
C PHE A 54 -7.30 7.22 5.67
N ASP A 55 -7.96 8.37 5.55
CA ASP A 55 -8.62 9.05 6.65
C ASP A 55 -9.66 10.05 6.14
N GLY A 56 -10.63 10.35 7.00
CA GLY A 56 -11.70 11.33 6.78
C GLY A 56 -13.10 10.73 6.74
N LYS A 57 -14.07 11.61 6.46
CA LYS A 57 -15.48 11.26 6.27
C LYS A 57 -15.93 11.61 4.86
N CYS A 58 -16.41 10.64 4.10
CA CYS A 58 -16.90 10.90 2.75
C CYS A 58 -18.02 9.94 2.36
N THR A 59 -18.85 10.36 1.41
CA THR A 59 -19.75 9.46 0.70
C THR A 59 -19.13 9.10 -0.64
N ILE A 60 -19.03 7.81 -0.93
CA ILE A 60 -18.61 7.31 -2.24
C ILE A 60 -19.84 6.77 -2.96
N LYS A 61 -20.08 7.20 -4.18
CA LYS A 61 -21.20 6.78 -5.03
C LYS A 61 -20.69 6.19 -6.33
N TRP A 62 -21.25 5.07 -6.76
CA TRP A 62 -20.94 4.43 -8.03
C TRP A 62 -22.19 3.72 -8.53
N GLU A 63 -22.46 3.79 -9.83
CA GLU A 63 -23.65 3.14 -10.42
C GLU A 63 -24.95 3.56 -9.67
N ASN A 64 -25.67 2.62 -9.05
CA ASN A 64 -26.85 2.87 -8.22
C ASN A 64 -26.58 2.66 -6.71
N GLU A 65 -25.32 2.57 -6.32
CA GLU A 65 -24.86 2.25 -4.97
C GLU A 65 -24.20 3.48 -4.31
N SER A 66 -24.18 3.46 -2.98
CA SER A 66 -23.47 4.46 -2.18
C SER A 66 -23.00 3.89 -0.86
N TYR A 67 -21.88 4.40 -0.35
CA TYR A 67 -21.35 4.02 0.96
C TYR A 67 -20.73 5.24 1.66
N ASP A 68 -21.09 5.41 2.93
CA ASP A 68 -20.52 6.44 3.80
C ASP A 68 -19.32 5.85 4.56
N VAL A 69 -18.15 6.46 4.36
CA VAL A 69 -16.92 6.15 5.06
C VAL A 69 -16.77 7.12 6.23
N ASP A 70 -16.45 6.60 7.40
CA ASP A 70 -15.99 7.37 8.57
C ASP A 70 -14.75 6.69 9.13
N ARG A 71 -13.58 7.09 8.62
CA ARG A 71 -12.29 6.52 9.00
C ARG A 71 -11.43 7.60 9.67
N PRO A 72 -11.39 7.69 11.01
CA PRO A 72 -10.67 8.77 11.68
C PRO A 72 -9.16 8.81 11.39
N ASN A 73 -8.52 7.65 11.28
CA ASN A 73 -7.11 7.52 10.95
C ASN A 73 -6.79 6.11 10.45
N PRO A 74 -5.66 5.89 9.74
CA PRO A 74 -5.32 4.57 9.23
C PRO A 74 -4.62 3.64 10.24
N PHE A 75 -4.22 4.15 11.41
CA PHE A 75 -3.47 3.39 12.40
C PHE A 75 -4.40 2.49 13.24
N ASP A 76 -5.52 3.06 13.68
CA ASP A 76 -6.47 2.41 14.60
C ASP A 76 -7.62 1.70 13.88
N TYR A 77 -7.89 2.05 12.61
CA TYR A 77 -9.07 1.59 11.87
C TYR A 77 -8.70 0.92 10.56
N ASN A 78 -9.40 -0.17 10.23
CA ASN A 78 -9.29 -0.86 8.95
C ASN A 78 -9.75 0.04 7.76
N PRO A 79 -9.24 -0.22 6.54
CA PRO A 79 -9.55 0.56 5.36
C PRO A 79 -10.97 0.38 4.84
N SER A 80 -11.40 1.36 4.06
CA SER A 80 -12.49 1.21 3.09
C SER A 80 -11.93 1.49 1.71
N CYS A 81 -12.22 0.62 0.74
CA CYS A 81 -11.68 0.72 -0.61
C CYS A 81 -12.76 0.43 -1.65
N LEU A 82 -13.07 1.42 -2.49
CA LEU A 82 -13.87 1.18 -3.69
C LEU A 82 -12.96 0.64 -4.80
N HIS A 83 -13.37 -0.42 -5.48
CA HIS A 83 -12.73 -0.96 -6.67
C HIS A 83 -13.75 -1.04 -7.80
N VAL A 84 -13.48 -0.34 -8.90
CA VAL A 84 -14.37 -0.28 -10.06
C VAL A 84 -13.67 -0.73 -11.33
N CYS A 85 -14.45 -1.34 -12.21
CA CYS A 85 -14.03 -1.70 -13.55
C CYS A 85 -13.87 -0.46 -14.44
N LYS A 86 -13.16 -0.61 -15.56
CA LYS A 86 -13.14 0.38 -16.63
C LYS A 86 -14.55 0.78 -17.08
N GLY A 87 -14.72 2.05 -17.43
CA GLY A 87 -15.97 2.67 -17.87
C GLY A 87 -16.98 2.93 -16.74
N VAL A 88 -16.69 2.52 -15.50
CA VAL A 88 -17.56 2.83 -14.36
C VAL A 88 -17.21 4.22 -13.83
N LYS A 89 -18.20 5.11 -13.87
CA LYS A 89 -18.12 6.41 -13.21
C LYS A 89 -18.43 6.28 -11.72
N PHE A 90 -17.61 6.91 -10.90
CA PHE A 90 -17.88 7.09 -9.47
C PHE A 90 -17.60 8.53 -9.02
N GLU A 91 -18.16 8.88 -7.87
CA GLU A 91 -18.07 10.20 -7.24
C GLU A 91 -17.75 10.04 -5.75
N ILE A 92 -16.85 10.89 -5.25
CA ILE A 92 -16.53 11.02 -3.83
C ILE A 92 -16.97 12.41 -3.40
N ILE A 93 -17.73 12.49 -2.30
CA ILE A 93 -18.18 13.73 -1.67
C ILE A 93 -17.59 13.77 -0.26
N ALA A 94 -16.79 14.78 0.04
CA ALA A 94 -16.13 14.92 1.34
C ALA A 94 -17.02 15.66 2.36
N HIS A 95 -17.06 15.14 3.58
CA HIS A 95 -17.77 15.69 4.75
C HIS A 95 -16.75 16.10 5.84
N GLY A 96 -15.69 16.78 5.41
CA GLY A 96 -14.53 17.15 6.20
C GLY A 96 -13.22 16.93 5.42
N PRO A 97 -12.05 17.12 6.08
CA PRO A 97 -10.77 16.73 5.50
C PRO A 97 -10.72 15.23 5.22
N CYS A 98 -10.40 14.86 3.97
CA CYS A 98 -10.30 13.47 3.53
C CYS A 98 -9.07 13.25 2.65
N ASN A 99 -8.39 12.13 2.87
CA ASN A 99 -7.22 11.72 2.10
C ASN A 99 -7.50 10.35 1.48
N ILE A 100 -7.51 10.27 0.16
CA ILE A 100 -7.84 9.06 -0.59
C ILE A 100 -6.69 8.71 -1.53
N TYR A 101 -6.15 7.50 -1.35
CA TYR A 101 -5.20 6.90 -2.26
C TYR A 101 -5.92 6.37 -3.50
N ILE A 102 -5.44 6.77 -4.68
CA ILE A 102 -5.99 6.33 -5.96
C ILE A 102 -4.92 5.54 -6.71
N GLN A 103 -5.25 4.31 -7.07
CA GLN A 103 -4.44 3.47 -7.96
C GLN A 103 -5.25 3.04 -9.16
N LYS A 104 -4.61 3.05 -10.32
CA LYS A 104 -5.24 2.70 -11.59
C LYS A 104 -4.32 1.82 -12.41
N THR A 105 -4.90 0.91 -13.18
CA THR A 105 -4.15 0.15 -14.18
C THR A 105 -5.07 -0.28 -15.31
N LEU A 106 -4.51 -0.49 -16.50
CA LEU A 106 -5.21 -1.15 -17.60
C LEU A 106 -5.75 -2.52 -17.18
N ASN A 107 -6.99 -2.80 -17.55
CA ASN A 107 -7.61 -4.12 -17.42
C ASN A 107 -8.55 -4.39 -18.61
N GLU A 108 -8.29 -5.48 -19.33
CA GLU A 108 -9.11 -5.86 -20.48
C GLU A 108 -10.45 -6.50 -20.06
N LYS A 109 -10.51 -7.07 -18.87
CA LYS A 109 -11.71 -7.74 -18.34
C LYS A 109 -12.77 -6.73 -17.94
N THR A 110 -14.02 -7.20 -17.91
CA THR A 110 -15.14 -6.50 -17.28
C THR A 110 -15.54 -7.26 -16.03
N PHE A 111 -15.75 -6.55 -14.92
CA PHE A 111 -16.11 -7.13 -13.64
C PHE A 111 -17.03 -6.20 -12.83
N PRO A 112 -17.81 -6.71 -11.87
CA PRO A 112 -18.67 -5.89 -11.01
C PRO A 112 -17.85 -4.99 -10.08
N SER A 113 -18.30 -3.75 -9.88
CA SER A 113 -17.76 -2.86 -8.86
C SER A 113 -17.90 -3.48 -7.46
N LYS A 114 -16.93 -3.22 -6.57
CA LYS A 114 -16.96 -3.69 -5.19
C LYS A 114 -16.43 -2.64 -4.22
N MET A 115 -17.20 -2.39 -3.16
CA MET A 115 -16.73 -1.65 -1.98
C MET A 115 -16.24 -2.67 -0.95
N TYR A 116 -14.94 -2.69 -0.69
CA TYR A 116 -14.34 -3.46 0.39
C TYR A 116 -14.44 -2.65 1.68
N LYS A 117 -15.28 -3.12 2.61
CA LYS A 117 -15.54 -2.45 3.87
C LYS A 117 -14.52 -2.90 4.94
N PRO A 118 -14.46 -2.21 6.10
CA PRO A 118 -13.56 -2.59 7.18
C PRO A 118 -13.71 -4.06 7.62
N GLU A 119 -14.93 -4.59 7.59
CA GLU A 119 -15.25 -5.99 7.88
C GLU A 119 -14.86 -7.00 6.79
N ASP A 120 -14.64 -6.53 5.55
CA ASP A 120 -14.22 -7.36 4.42
C ASP A 120 -12.68 -7.44 4.29
N THR A 121 -11.96 -6.65 5.09
CA THR A 121 -10.50 -6.56 5.04
C THR A 121 -9.87 -7.72 5.81
N ASP A 122 -9.02 -8.50 5.15
CA ASP A 122 -8.25 -9.55 5.81
C ASP A 122 -7.06 -8.94 6.57
N THR A 123 -6.99 -9.19 7.88
CA THR A 123 -5.96 -8.62 8.76
C THR A 123 -5.01 -9.68 9.27
N TRP A 124 -3.75 -9.50 8.90
CA TRP A 124 -2.66 -10.43 9.13
C TRP A 124 -1.65 -9.81 10.09
N ALA A 125 -1.73 -10.21 11.36
CA ALA A 125 -0.69 -9.90 12.33
C ALA A 125 0.59 -10.68 11.95
N ARG A 126 1.68 -9.97 11.66
CA ARG A 126 2.99 -10.52 11.32
C ARG A 126 4.00 -10.18 12.41
N GLY A 127 4.90 -11.12 12.74
CA GLY A 127 5.93 -10.90 13.76
C GLY A 127 5.36 -10.66 15.16
N ASN A 128 4.18 -11.21 15.46
CA ASN A 128 3.43 -10.91 16.67
C ASN A 128 3.73 -11.85 17.85
N LYS A 129 4.61 -12.85 17.66
CA LYS A 129 5.03 -13.80 18.69
C LYS A 129 6.43 -13.51 19.24
N GLY A 130 7.05 -12.40 18.83
CA GLY A 130 8.38 -12.00 19.29
C GLY A 130 9.51 -12.42 18.34
N GLU A 131 9.16 -12.80 17.11
CA GLU A 131 10.10 -13.10 16.04
C GLU A 131 11.07 -11.91 15.85
N LEU A 132 12.36 -12.23 15.68
CA LEU A 132 13.45 -11.27 15.56
C LEU A 132 13.44 -10.23 16.69
N MET A 133 13.35 -10.70 17.92
CA MET A 133 13.24 -9.88 19.14
C MET A 133 12.05 -8.89 19.09
N GLY A 134 10.99 -9.26 18.37
CA GLY A 134 9.81 -8.43 18.15
C GLY A 134 10.06 -7.21 17.27
N CYS A 135 11.15 -7.16 16.50
CA CYS A 135 11.50 -6.03 15.63
C CYS A 135 10.61 -5.92 14.39
N ILE A 136 9.89 -6.98 14.02
CA ILE A 136 9.12 -7.04 12.78
C ILE A 136 7.60 -7.06 12.96
N LYS A 137 7.13 -6.75 14.18
CA LYS A 137 5.70 -6.73 14.50
C LYS A 137 4.98 -5.66 13.69
N ARG A 138 3.96 -6.08 12.95
CA ARG A 138 3.12 -5.22 12.09
C ARG A 138 1.78 -5.88 11.79
N ASP A 139 0.81 -5.06 11.37
CA ASP A 139 -0.45 -5.55 10.83
C ASP A 139 -0.49 -5.28 9.33
N VAL A 140 -0.73 -6.33 8.53
CA VAL A 140 -0.98 -6.23 7.08
C VAL A 140 -2.49 -6.34 6.87
N ARG A 141 -3.09 -5.38 6.18
CA ARG A 141 -4.53 -5.30 5.95
C ARG A 141 -4.79 -5.28 4.46
N THR A 142 -5.33 -6.37 3.93
CA THR A 142 -5.56 -6.55 2.49
C THR A 142 -7.00 -6.22 2.14
N CYS A 143 -7.22 -5.22 1.27
CA CYS A 143 -8.54 -4.94 0.73
C CYS A 143 -8.90 -6.01 -0.30
N PHE A 144 -8.03 -6.20 -1.29
CA PHE A 144 -8.21 -7.21 -2.31
C PHE A 144 -6.90 -7.73 -2.88
N ASP A 145 -6.91 -9.01 -3.22
CA ASP A 145 -5.85 -9.76 -3.87
C ASP A 145 -6.44 -10.83 -4.81
N LEU A 146 -5.62 -11.78 -5.25
CA LEU A 146 -6.04 -12.82 -6.18
C LEU A 146 -7.15 -13.73 -5.60
N ASP A 147 -7.26 -13.88 -4.28
CA ASP A 147 -8.25 -14.77 -3.65
C ASP A 147 -9.67 -14.20 -3.78
N ASN A 148 -9.82 -12.88 -3.59
CA ASN A 148 -11.14 -12.23 -3.55
C ASN A 148 -11.44 -11.34 -4.77
N ALA A 149 -10.43 -11.07 -5.61
CA ALA A 149 -10.51 -10.29 -6.85
C ALA A 149 -9.67 -10.88 -8.00
N PRO A 150 -9.86 -12.17 -8.39
CA PRO A 150 -9.08 -12.82 -9.47
C PRO A 150 -9.26 -12.19 -10.87
N TYR A 151 -10.21 -11.27 -10.99
CA TYR A 151 -10.47 -10.48 -12.19
C TYR A 151 -9.57 -9.22 -12.28
N SER A 152 -9.00 -8.76 -11.17
CA SER A 152 -8.14 -7.59 -11.15
C SER A 152 -6.78 -7.88 -11.76
N ASN A 153 -6.14 -6.83 -12.25
CA ASN A 153 -4.74 -6.79 -12.64
C ASN A 153 -3.86 -6.22 -11.53
N MET A 154 -4.41 -5.85 -10.38
CA MET A 154 -3.67 -5.31 -9.25
C MET A 154 -4.14 -5.90 -7.92
N VAL A 155 -3.32 -5.70 -6.90
CA VAL A 155 -3.57 -5.99 -5.49
C VAL A 155 -3.48 -4.68 -4.74
N LEU A 156 -4.29 -4.52 -3.71
CA LEU A 156 -4.21 -3.35 -2.84
C LEU A 156 -4.48 -3.70 -1.39
N GLY A 157 -3.60 -3.21 -0.53
CA GLY A 157 -3.79 -3.20 0.91
C GLY A 157 -3.01 -2.08 1.57
N GLU A 158 -2.90 -2.14 2.89
CA GLU A 158 -2.05 -1.28 3.68
C GLU A 158 -1.27 -2.09 4.73
N VAL A 159 -0.18 -1.53 5.24
CA VAL A 159 0.56 -2.05 6.39
C VAL A 159 0.62 -0.98 7.45
N VAL A 160 0.31 -1.33 8.70
CA VAL A 160 0.58 -0.49 9.87
C VAL A 160 1.92 -0.93 10.47
N ASN A 161 2.95 -0.13 10.22
CA ASN A 161 4.27 -0.31 10.78
C ASN A 161 4.43 0.51 12.07
N LEU A 162 4.77 -0.19 13.16
CA LEU A 162 4.89 0.37 14.50
C LEU A 162 6.20 1.18 14.65
N PRO A 163 6.29 2.09 15.62
CA PRO A 163 7.50 2.91 15.80
C PRO A 163 8.76 2.10 16.07
N GLY A 164 9.83 2.37 15.32
CA GLY A 164 11.11 1.65 15.45
C GLY A 164 11.08 0.21 14.93
N LYS A 165 10.01 -0.21 14.25
CA LYS A 165 9.84 -1.58 13.74
C LYS A 165 10.05 -1.65 12.25
N TRP A 166 10.35 -2.87 11.82
CA TRP A 166 10.60 -3.23 10.44
C TRP A 166 9.36 -3.89 9.81
N SER A 167 9.09 -3.51 8.58
CA SER A 167 8.09 -4.14 7.72
C SER A 167 8.68 -4.51 6.37
N SER A 168 7.93 -5.26 5.56
CA SER A 168 8.46 -5.90 4.36
C SER A 168 9.77 -6.67 4.65
N TYR A 169 9.84 -7.27 5.85
CA TYR A 169 11.00 -7.97 6.40
C TYR A 169 10.58 -9.36 6.94
N PRO A 170 11.38 -10.44 6.81
CA PRO A 170 12.74 -10.53 6.22
C PRO A 170 12.88 -10.01 4.79
N PRO A 171 14.10 -9.65 4.33
CA PRO A 171 14.31 -9.09 3.00
C PRO A 171 13.86 -10.08 1.93
N HIS A 172 13.05 -9.59 1.01
CA HIS A 172 12.44 -10.40 -0.03
C HIS A 172 12.10 -9.52 -1.23
N HIS A 173 11.95 -10.16 -2.39
CA HIS A 173 11.54 -9.55 -3.64
C HIS A 173 10.52 -10.41 -4.38
N HIS A 174 9.96 -9.86 -5.45
CA HIS A 174 9.09 -10.53 -6.41
C HIS A 174 9.15 -9.75 -7.73
N PRO A 175 8.83 -10.36 -8.89
CA PRO A 175 8.99 -9.71 -10.19
C PRO A 175 7.92 -8.64 -10.50
N GLN A 176 6.80 -8.63 -9.78
CA GLN A 176 5.70 -7.71 -10.00
C GLN A 176 6.05 -6.30 -9.49
N PRO A 177 5.77 -5.22 -10.24
CA PRO A 177 5.94 -3.88 -9.70
C PRO A 177 5.05 -3.62 -8.49
N GLU A 178 5.61 -2.94 -7.49
CA GLU A 178 4.96 -2.59 -6.24
C GLU A 178 5.17 -1.11 -5.94
N CYS A 179 4.21 -0.49 -5.24
CA CYS A 179 4.35 0.86 -4.76
C CYS A 179 3.98 0.96 -3.28
N TYR A 180 4.68 1.83 -2.55
CA TYR A 180 4.38 2.18 -1.16
C TYR A 180 4.09 3.67 -1.02
N PHE A 181 2.86 4.00 -0.64
CA PHE A 181 2.46 5.38 -0.34
C PHE A 181 2.38 5.59 1.17
N TYR A 182 3.21 6.47 1.72
CA TYR A 182 3.43 6.57 3.16
C TYR A 182 2.56 7.63 3.84
N ARG A 183 1.96 7.26 4.98
CA ARG A 183 1.21 8.14 5.89
C ARG A 183 1.75 7.96 7.31
N PHE A 184 2.50 8.94 7.77
CA PHE A 184 2.94 9.01 9.18
C PHE A 184 1.89 9.66 10.08
N ASP A 185 1.82 9.21 11.33
CA ASP A 185 0.89 9.71 12.36
C ASP A 185 1.21 11.15 12.82
N LYS A 186 2.44 11.59 12.52
CA LYS A 186 2.89 12.97 12.59
C LYS A 186 3.54 13.37 11.26
N PRO A 187 3.23 14.54 10.68
CA PRO A 187 3.76 14.93 9.37
C PRO A 187 5.30 15.05 9.30
N MET A 188 5.98 15.28 10.43
CA MET A 188 7.46 15.29 10.49
C MET A 188 8.08 13.91 10.74
N GLY A 189 7.25 12.86 10.84
CA GLY A 189 7.72 11.49 11.00
C GLY A 189 8.51 11.05 9.78
N PHE A 190 9.50 10.18 10.03
CA PHE A 190 10.39 9.68 9.00
C PHE A 190 10.77 8.23 9.25
N GLY A 191 11.33 7.59 8.23
CA GLY A 191 11.87 6.23 8.27
C GLY A 191 12.92 6.02 7.18
N ALA A 192 13.30 4.78 6.96
CA ALA A 192 14.15 4.38 5.84
C ALA A 192 13.50 3.22 5.09
N GLY A 193 13.58 3.28 3.76
CA GLY A 193 13.12 2.24 2.87
C GLY A 193 14.26 1.78 1.97
N TRP A 194 14.22 0.50 1.63
CA TRP A 194 15.02 -0.11 0.58
C TRP A 194 14.13 -0.34 -0.63
N GLY A 195 14.71 -0.32 -1.83
CA GLY A 195 14.00 -0.67 -3.06
C GLY A 195 14.86 -0.39 -4.28
N ASN A 196 14.80 -1.27 -5.27
CA ASN A 196 15.61 -1.20 -6.48
C ASN A 196 17.13 -1.16 -6.19
N GLY A 197 17.56 -1.65 -5.03
CA GLY A 197 18.96 -1.67 -4.59
C GLY A 197 19.48 -0.35 -4.01
N GLU A 198 18.60 0.62 -3.78
CA GLU A 198 18.91 1.92 -3.19
C GLU A 198 18.25 2.05 -1.81
N ILE A 199 18.75 3.00 -1.01
CA ILE A 199 18.16 3.43 0.26
C ILE A 199 17.57 4.82 0.08
N TYR A 200 16.40 5.05 0.65
CA TYR A 200 15.75 6.36 0.70
C TYR A 200 15.16 6.62 2.08
N GLU A 201 15.10 7.90 2.47
CA GLU A 201 14.35 8.33 3.64
C GLU A 201 12.87 8.41 3.29
N THR A 202 11.99 7.86 4.12
CA THR A 202 10.54 7.85 3.89
C THR A 202 9.85 8.93 4.71
N HIS A 203 9.00 9.75 4.08
CA HIS A 203 8.29 10.87 4.69
C HIS A 203 6.78 10.79 4.49
N HIS A 204 6.04 11.62 5.23
CA HIS A 204 4.59 11.74 5.09
C HIS A 204 4.20 12.19 3.67
N ASN A 205 3.30 11.44 3.02
CA ASN A 205 2.91 11.56 1.62
C ASN A 205 4.04 11.30 0.61
N GLY A 206 5.08 10.57 1.00
CA GLY A 206 6.06 10.01 0.07
C GLY A 206 5.49 8.85 -0.73
N LEU A 207 6.07 8.58 -1.90
CA LEU A 207 5.81 7.39 -2.71
C LEU A 207 7.13 6.69 -3.07
N ALA A 208 7.22 5.39 -2.78
CA ALA A 208 8.23 4.51 -3.35
C ALA A 208 7.62 3.67 -4.47
N ILE A 209 8.34 3.55 -5.58
CA ILE A 209 8.08 2.58 -6.66
C ILE A 209 9.20 1.56 -6.67
N ILE A 210 8.82 0.29 -6.57
CA ILE A 210 9.68 -0.88 -6.48
C ILE A 210 9.40 -1.73 -7.72
N THR A 211 10.45 -2.02 -8.48
CA THR A 211 10.38 -2.83 -9.71
C THR A 211 11.38 -3.97 -9.70
N ASP A 212 12.29 -3.98 -8.71
CA ASP A 212 13.35 -4.98 -8.57
C ASP A 212 13.91 -4.97 -7.14
N LYS A 213 14.54 -6.08 -6.76
CA LYS A 213 15.26 -6.32 -5.49
C LYS A 213 14.38 -6.19 -4.24
N MET A 214 15.02 -6.43 -3.09
CA MET A 214 14.34 -6.35 -1.80
C MET A 214 13.90 -4.93 -1.45
N HIS A 215 12.82 -4.85 -0.68
CA HIS A 215 12.13 -3.61 -0.38
C HIS A 215 11.72 -3.47 1.09
N SER A 216 12.64 -3.85 1.99
CA SER A 216 12.47 -3.71 3.45
C SER A 216 12.19 -2.25 3.86
N GLN A 217 11.46 -2.06 4.95
CA GLN A 217 11.08 -0.74 5.47
C GLN A 217 11.30 -0.68 6.98
N VAL A 218 11.71 0.48 7.50
CA VAL A 218 11.83 0.75 8.95
C VAL A 218 11.33 2.15 9.27
N THR A 219 10.66 2.30 10.41
CA THR A 219 10.20 3.61 10.92
C THR A 219 11.13 4.12 12.01
N ALA A 220 11.27 5.44 12.14
CA ALA A 220 11.96 6.02 13.28
C ALA A 220 11.17 5.75 14.59
N PRO A 221 11.87 5.51 15.72
CA PRO A 221 11.20 5.43 17.03
C PRO A 221 10.36 6.67 17.33
N GLY A 222 9.16 6.46 17.87
CA GLY A 222 8.18 7.51 18.16
C GLY A 222 7.22 7.87 17.03
N TYR A 223 7.42 7.37 15.81
CA TYR A 223 6.52 7.61 14.67
C TYR A 223 5.94 6.31 14.11
N SER A 224 4.61 6.25 13.99
CA SER A 224 3.93 5.15 13.30
C SER A 224 3.76 5.50 11.84
N CYS A 225 3.93 4.51 10.96
CA CYS A 225 3.68 4.68 9.53
C CYS A 225 2.66 3.67 9.06
N CYS A 226 1.58 4.16 8.46
CA CYS A 226 0.73 3.34 7.62
C CYS A 226 1.14 3.58 6.17
N TYR A 227 1.39 2.55 5.38
CA TYR A 227 1.58 2.72 3.95
C TYR A 227 0.62 1.84 3.17
N ALA A 228 -0.04 2.42 2.15
CA ALA A 228 -0.74 1.63 1.16
C ALA A 228 0.29 0.91 0.30
N TRP A 229 0.07 -0.37 0.06
CA TRP A 229 0.90 -1.18 -0.84
C TRP A 229 0.05 -1.66 -2.02
N GLY A 230 0.49 -1.28 -3.21
CA GLY A 230 -0.16 -1.61 -4.46
C GLY A 230 0.76 -2.45 -5.33
N ILE A 231 0.35 -3.67 -5.66
CA ILE A 231 1.12 -4.56 -6.55
C ILE A 231 0.40 -4.69 -7.88
N ARG A 232 1.14 -4.58 -8.98
CA ARG A 232 0.62 -4.77 -10.32
C ARG A 232 1.01 -6.14 -10.85
N HIS A 233 0.03 -6.98 -11.14
CA HIS A 233 0.27 -8.31 -11.72
C HIS A 233 1.03 -8.24 -13.05
N LEU A 234 1.80 -9.27 -13.40
CA LEU A 234 2.36 -9.37 -14.75
C LEU A 234 1.43 -10.20 -15.64
N PRO A 235 1.36 -9.93 -16.96
CA PRO A 235 0.60 -10.76 -17.89
C PRO A 235 1.07 -12.23 -17.83
N GLY A 236 0.18 -13.14 -17.40
CA GLY A 236 0.48 -14.56 -17.26
C GLY A 236 1.28 -14.93 -16.00
N ASP A 237 1.64 -13.95 -15.16
CA ASP A 237 2.37 -14.15 -13.91
C ASP A 237 1.80 -13.21 -12.83
N PRO A 238 0.58 -13.51 -12.33
CA PRO A 238 -0.02 -12.71 -11.28
C PRO A 238 0.78 -12.85 -9.98
N TRP A 239 0.75 -11.80 -9.16
CA TRP A 239 1.23 -11.91 -7.79
C TRP A 239 0.26 -12.79 -7.01
N ASP A 240 0.69 -13.99 -6.65
CA ASP A 240 -0.10 -14.95 -5.88
C ASP A 240 0.59 -15.16 -4.53
N LYS A 241 0.65 -14.07 -3.75
CA LYS A 241 1.43 -14.00 -2.50
C LYS A 241 2.90 -14.37 -2.71
N THR A 242 3.39 -14.15 -3.94
CA THR A 242 4.75 -14.44 -4.37
C THR A 242 5.73 -13.65 -3.51
N ARG A 243 6.62 -14.38 -2.85
CA ARG A 243 7.65 -13.85 -1.98
C ARG A 243 8.91 -14.69 -2.17
N ILE A 244 9.97 -14.06 -2.66
CA ILE A 244 11.28 -14.67 -2.84
C ILE A 244 12.19 -14.05 -1.78
N ASP A 245 12.36 -14.75 -0.66
CA ASP A 245 13.26 -14.31 0.41
C ASP A 245 14.72 -14.39 -0.08
N ASP A 246 15.52 -13.39 0.29
CA ASP A 246 16.92 -13.33 -0.13
C ASP A 246 17.72 -14.47 0.53
N GLU A 247 18.49 -15.24 -0.26
CA GLU A 247 19.11 -16.49 0.19
C GLU A 247 20.02 -16.33 1.43
N GLU A 248 20.76 -15.23 1.52
CA GLU A 248 21.64 -14.92 2.65
C GLU A 248 20.90 -14.60 3.96
N HIS A 249 19.58 -14.45 3.89
CA HIS A 249 18.72 -14.04 4.99
C HIS A 249 17.70 -15.10 5.40
N LEU A 250 17.73 -16.29 4.79
CA LEU A 250 16.79 -17.38 5.08
C LEU A 250 16.80 -17.84 6.55
N TRP A 251 17.94 -17.72 7.24
CA TRP A 251 18.04 -18.06 8.67
C TRP A 251 17.07 -17.23 9.55
N LEU A 252 16.62 -16.06 9.09
CA LEU A 252 15.66 -15.21 9.80
C LEU A 252 14.24 -15.78 9.81
N LEU A 253 13.95 -16.77 8.95
CA LEU A 253 12.65 -17.42 8.82
C LEU A 253 12.52 -18.66 9.73
N GLU A 254 13.64 -19.16 10.25
CA GLU A 254 13.67 -20.35 11.10
C GLU A 254 13.07 -20.05 12.49
N ASP A 255 12.43 -21.06 13.08
CA ASP A 255 11.80 -20.95 14.41
C ASP A 255 12.81 -20.58 15.51
N ASP A 256 14.09 -20.93 15.30
CA ASP A 256 15.20 -20.65 16.21
C ASP A 256 15.98 -19.37 15.86
N ALA A 257 15.51 -18.54 14.91
CA ALA A 257 16.20 -17.32 14.48
C ALA A 257 16.65 -16.43 15.66
N ASN A 258 15.82 -16.31 16.70
CA ASN A 258 16.14 -15.53 17.90
C ASN A 258 17.37 -16.07 18.65
N ASP A 259 17.61 -17.38 18.64
CA ASP A 259 18.74 -18.03 19.31
C ASP A 259 20.07 -17.79 18.59
N HIS A 260 20.03 -17.29 17.36
CA HIS A 260 21.23 -16.91 16.59
C HIS A 260 21.60 -15.43 16.75
N ILE A 261 20.68 -14.59 17.23
CA ILE A 261 20.93 -13.15 17.43
C ILE A 261 21.88 -12.96 18.63
N TRP A 262 22.97 -12.20 18.45
CA TRP A 262 24.05 -11.99 19.42
C TRP A 262 24.97 -13.19 19.66
N HIS A 263 24.70 -14.33 19.03
CA HIS A 263 25.51 -15.54 19.09
C HIS A 263 26.48 -15.58 17.91
N CYS A 264 27.32 -14.54 17.80
CA CYS A 264 28.36 -14.47 16.77
C CYS A 264 29.31 -15.67 16.90
N PRO A 265 29.71 -16.32 15.79
CA PRO A 265 30.79 -17.30 15.84
C PRO A 265 31.99 -16.68 16.55
N SER A 266 32.45 -17.31 17.64
CA SER A 266 33.73 -16.94 18.24
C SER A 266 34.78 -17.12 17.16
N GLY A 267 35.39 -16.01 16.72
CA GLY A 267 36.29 -16.00 15.56
C GLY A 267 37.32 -17.12 15.61
N ASN A 268 37.42 -17.85 14.50
CA ASN A 268 38.62 -18.59 14.11
C ASN A 268 39.44 -17.71 13.16
#